data_AF-A0A955VRR2-F1
#
_entry.id   AF-A0A955VRR2-F1
#
_cell.length_a   1.000
_cell.length_b   1.000
_cell.length_c   1.000
_cell.angle_alpha   90.00
_cell.angle_beta   90.00
_cell.angle_gamma   90.00
#
_symmetry.space_group_name_H-M   'P 1'
#
loop_
_entity.id
_entity.type
_entity.pdbx_description
1 polymer ?
#
loop_
_entity_poly.entity_id
_entity_poly.type
_entity_poly.pdbx_seq_one_letter_code
_entity_poly.pdbx_strand_id
1 'polypeptide(L)'
;MAACWHCGKRLAEGVRICPFCRADQTTPGQKPQAARTLEQIRRGQPASRWRLNMGGGQQTSRLWILLLLIALAGGLAIWVLRPARPDLAALQPADPTAPFPCSGQRRCLVVYLAPWAPATDRTVAVLKQVAADWADSSDLGLAAVVGADDPEAMDRLIATLPVPALRDADDAFARRMDVETVPTWWVLDAAGAVAERVDGTYLPYEYHMERLGLR
;
A
#
# COMPACT_ATOMS: atom_id res chain seq x y z
N MET A 1 5.96 32.02 -21.93
CA MET A 1 6.16 30.58 -22.19
C MET A 1 7.10 30.41 -23.37
N ALA A 2 8.27 29.81 -23.15
CA ALA A 2 9.22 29.53 -24.22
C ALA A 2 8.86 28.21 -24.93
N ALA A 3 9.11 28.11 -26.23
CA ALA A 3 9.07 26.85 -26.96
C ALA A 3 10.46 26.20 -26.94
N CYS A 4 10.50 24.87 -26.81
CA CYS A 4 11.74 24.11 -26.93
C CYS A 4 12.37 24.36 -28.30
N TRP A 5 13.64 24.80 -28.34
CA TRP A 5 14.34 25.10 -29.60
C TRP A 5 14.52 23.88 -30.51
N HIS A 6 14.42 22.67 -29.96
CA HIS A 6 14.62 21.44 -30.71
C HIS A 6 13.32 20.80 -31.21
N CYS A 7 12.26 20.76 -30.37
CA CYS A 7 11.02 20.06 -30.70
C CYS A 7 9.77 20.94 -30.78
N GLY A 8 9.90 22.25 -30.54
CA GLY A 8 8.81 23.23 -30.64
C GLY A 8 7.72 23.12 -29.57
N LYS A 9 7.80 22.17 -28.63
CA LYS A 9 6.83 22.03 -27.52
C LYS A 9 6.96 23.18 -26.52
N ARG A 10 5.83 23.66 -26.00
CA ARG A 10 5.78 24.72 -24.97
C ARG A 10 6.36 24.21 -23.66
N LEU A 11 7.17 25.02 -23.00
CA LEU A 11 7.81 24.74 -21.72
C LEU A 11 7.35 25.75 -20.66
N ALA A 12 7.31 25.29 -19.41
CA ALA A 12 7.19 26.16 -18.26
C ALA A 12 8.43 27.07 -18.13
N GLU A 13 8.25 28.22 -17.49
CA GLU A 13 9.33 29.18 -17.30
C GLU A 13 10.43 28.62 -16.38
N GLY A 14 11.70 28.85 -16.72
CA GLY A 14 12.85 28.34 -15.96
C GLY A 14 13.26 26.87 -16.23
N VAL A 15 12.58 26.15 -17.13
CA VAL A 15 12.93 24.75 -17.46
C VAL A 15 14.23 24.70 -18.27
N ARG A 16 15.29 24.10 -17.69
CA ARG A 16 16.61 23.94 -18.34
C ARG A 16 16.67 22.73 -19.27
N ILE A 17 15.93 21.66 -19.00
CA ILE A 17 15.93 20.43 -19.81
C ILE A 17 14.50 20.16 -20.29
N CYS A 18 14.29 20.05 -21.60
CA CYS A 18 12.99 19.74 -22.15
C CYS A 18 12.53 18.33 -21.72
N PRO A 19 11.39 18.15 -21.05
CA PRO A 19 10.93 16.83 -20.59
C PRO A 19 10.56 15.89 -21.75
N PHE A 20 10.27 16.44 -22.93
CA PHE A 20 9.85 15.67 -24.10
C PHE A 20 11.02 15.10 -24.92
N CYS A 21 12.08 15.89 -25.12
CA CYS A 21 13.20 15.49 -25.99
C CYS A 21 14.57 15.49 -25.29
N ARG A 22 14.60 15.83 -23.99
CA ARG A 22 15.82 15.94 -23.15
C ARG A 22 16.90 16.89 -23.68
N ALA A 23 16.54 17.82 -24.56
CA ALA A 23 17.46 18.84 -25.02
C ALA A 23 17.67 19.90 -23.94
N ASP A 24 18.93 20.23 -23.67
CA ASP A 24 19.32 21.36 -22.83
C ASP A 24 18.93 22.68 -23.53
N GLN A 25 18.22 23.56 -22.81
CA GLN A 25 17.73 24.85 -23.30
C GLN A 25 18.67 26.02 -22.94
N THR A 26 19.80 25.75 -22.28
CA THR A 26 20.77 26.79 -21.89
C THR A 26 21.69 27.20 -23.05
N THR A 27 21.86 26.35 -24.07
CA THR A 27 22.78 26.62 -25.19
C THR A 27 22.08 26.39 -26.54
N PRO A 28 21.71 27.45 -27.29
CA PRO A 28 21.07 27.29 -28.59
C PRO A 28 22.05 26.65 -29.58
N GLY A 29 21.65 25.53 -30.20
CA GLY A 29 22.40 24.90 -31.30
C GLY A 29 23.24 23.66 -30.95
N GLN A 30 23.25 23.18 -29.69
CA GLN A 30 23.87 21.88 -29.39
C GLN A 30 23.01 20.72 -29.91
N LYS A 31 23.57 19.94 -30.86
CA LYS A 31 22.98 18.66 -31.29
C LYS A 31 22.98 17.68 -30.11
N PRO A 32 21.91 16.91 -29.89
CA PRO A 32 21.80 15.98 -28.77
C PRO A 32 22.94 14.94 -28.79
N GLN A 33 23.65 14.81 -27.67
CA GLN A 33 24.77 13.87 -27.50
C GLN A 33 24.37 12.40 -27.70
N ALA A 34 23.08 12.07 -27.62
CA ALA A 34 22.55 10.72 -27.82
C ALA A 34 22.85 10.13 -29.22
N ALA A 35 23.15 10.96 -30.23
CA ALA A 35 23.48 10.47 -31.56
C ALA A 35 24.92 9.94 -31.71
N ARG A 36 25.86 10.28 -30.79
CA ARG A 36 27.26 9.82 -30.90
C ARG A 36 27.47 8.39 -30.41
N THR A 37 26.62 7.88 -29.52
CA THR A 37 26.82 6.55 -28.91
C THR A 37 26.53 5.40 -29.88
N LEU A 38 25.57 5.55 -30.80
CA LEU A 38 25.22 4.49 -31.75
C LEU A 38 26.27 4.31 -32.87
N GLU A 39 26.95 5.38 -33.26
CA GLU A 39 27.97 5.31 -34.32
C GLU A 39 29.28 4.70 -33.81
N GLN A 40 29.60 4.87 -32.53
CA GLN A 40 30.76 4.24 -31.89
C GLN A 40 30.56 2.73 -31.68
N ILE A 41 29.33 2.28 -31.41
CA ILE A 41 29.01 0.85 -31.29
C ILE A 41 29.16 0.14 -32.65
N ARG A 42 28.92 0.83 -33.77
CA ARG A 42 28.94 0.23 -35.12
C ARG A 42 30.34 -0.02 -35.70
N ARG A 43 31.38 0.67 -35.22
CA ARG A 43 32.73 0.61 -35.81
C ARG A 43 33.75 -0.24 -35.01
N GLY A 44 33.33 -0.89 -33.92
CA GLY A 44 34.26 -1.46 -32.94
C GLY A 44 34.16 -2.95 -32.64
N GLN A 45 33.37 -3.76 -33.37
CA GLN A 45 33.30 -5.20 -33.09
C GLN A 45 34.06 -6.01 -34.16
N PRO A 46 35.32 -6.43 -33.88
CA PRO A 46 35.97 -7.44 -34.70
C PRO A 46 35.17 -8.74 -34.59
N ALA A 47 34.95 -9.37 -35.75
CA ALA A 47 34.34 -10.68 -35.88
C ALA A 47 35.25 -11.76 -35.23
N SER A 48 35.25 -11.84 -33.90
CA SER A 48 35.87 -12.96 -33.21
C SER A 48 34.99 -14.19 -33.42
N ARG A 49 35.46 -15.07 -34.29
CA ARG A 49 35.01 -16.45 -34.48
C ARG A 49 34.76 -17.12 -33.12
N TRP A 50 33.49 -17.23 -32.75
CA TRP A 50 33.07 -18.16 -31.71
C TRP A 50 33.18 -19.58 -32.29
N ARG A 51 34.29 -20.27 -31.99
CA ARG A 51 34.37 -21.72 -32.15
C ARG A 51 33.41 -22.34 -31.13
N LEU A 52 32.31 -22.90 -31.62
CA LEU A 52 31.44 -23.79 -30.86
C LEU A 52 32.24 -25.05 -30.51
N ASN A 53 32.82 -25.05 -29.32
CA ASN A 53 33.39 -26.23 -28.72
C ASN A 53 32.23 -27.06 -28.14
N MET A 54 31.74 -28.04 -28.91
CA MET A 54 30.75 -29.02 -28.44
C MET A 54 31.43 -30.06 -27.54
N GLY A 55 31.78 -29.64 -26.32
CA GLY A 55 32.15 -30.54 -25.23
C GLY A 55 30.89 -31.03 -24.52
N GLY A 56 30.45 -32.24 -24.84
CA GLY A 56 29.37 -32.93 -24.14
C GLY A 56 29.76 -33.27 -22.69
N GLY A 57 28.76 -33.26 -21.80
CA GLY A 57 28.80 -34.07 -20.57
C GLY A 57 28.38 -33.42 -19.25
N GLN A 58 28.45 -32.10 -19.07
CA GLN A 58 28.20 -31.48 -17.75
C GLN A 58 27.42 -30.16 -17.75
N GLN A 59 26.94 -29.68 -18.91
CA GLN A 59 26.38 -28.33 -19.02
C GLN A 59 24.88 -28.22 -18.65
N THR A 60 24.17 -29.34 -18.50
CA THR A 60 22.75 -29.33 -18.12
C THR A 60 22.52 -29.07 -16.63
N SER A 61 23.48 -29.37 -15.74
CA SER A 61 23.28 -29.24 -14.28
C SER A 61 23.23 -27.78 -13.81
N ARG A 62 24.05 -26.90 -14.39
CA ARG A 62 24.16 -25.50 -13.96
C ARG A 62 22.90 -24.68 -14.27
N LEU A 63 22.20 -25.01 -15.36
CA LEU A 63 20.99 -24.29 -15.76
C LEU A 63 19.82 -24.60 -14.83
N TRP A 64 19.66 -25.87 -14.43
CA TRP A 64 18.62 -26.29 -13.48
C TRP A 64 18.84 -25.72 -12.08
N ILE A 65 20.09 -25.63 -11.61
CA ILE A 65 20.41 -25.00 -10.31
C ILE A 65 20.02 -23.52 -10.32
N LEU A 66 20.34 -22.78 -11.38
CA LEU A 66 19.95 -21.37 -11.52
C LEU A 66 18.41 -21.20 -11.52
N LEU A 67 17.69 -22.05 -12.24
CA LEU A 67 16.22 -22.01 -12.26
C LEU A 67 15.61 -22.30 -10.88
N LEU A 68 16.15 -23.28 -10.15
CA LEU A 68 15.75 -23.57 -8.77
C LEU A 68 15.98 -22.38 -7.85
N LEU A 69 17.15 -21.73 -7.92
CA LEU A 69 17.45 -20.55 -7.11
C LEU A 69 16.52 -19.37 -7.42
N ILE A 70 16.20 -19.14 -8.70
CA ILE A 70 15.25 -18.10 -9.11
C ILE A 70 13.85 -18.43 -8.59
N ALA A 71 13.41 -19.69 -8.69
CA ALA A 71 12.12 -20.11 -8.17
C ALA A 71 12.04 -19.98 -6.64
N LEU A 72 13.11 -20.33 -5.92
CA LEU A 72 13.20 -20.18 -4.46
C LEU A 72 13.20 -18.71 -4.05
N ALA A 73 13.98 -17.86 -4.73
CA ALA A 73 14.00 -16.43 -4.49
C ALA A 73 12.64 -15.78 -4.80
N GLY A 74 11.98 -16.19 -5.89
CA GLY A 74 10.62 -15.73 -6.23
C GLY A 74 9.59 -16.18 -5.20
N GLY A 75 9.64 -17.44 -4.75
CA GLY A 75 8.75 -17.97 -3.71
C GLY A 75 8.95 -17.27 -2.36
N LEU A 76 10.20 -17.02 -1.98
CA LEU A 76 10.54 -16.29 -0.76
C LEU A 76 10.08 -14.82 -0.85
N ALA A 77 10.31 -14.16 -1.98
CA ALA A 77 9.86 -12.79 -2.20
C ALA A 77 8.35 -12.68 -2.10
N ILE A 78 7.59 -13.60 -2.72
CA ILE A 78 6.14 -13.63 -2.62
C ILE A 78 5.69 -13.85 -1.17
N TRP A 79 6.37 -14.73 -0.42
CA TRP A 79 6.03 -15.00 0.97
C TRP A 79 6.31 -13.82 1.89
N VAL A 80 7.46 -13.16 1.74
CA VAL A 80 7.86 -11.97 2.51
C VAL A 80 7.00 -10.75 2.15
N LEU A 81 6.58 -10.63 0.89
CA LEU A 81 5.73 -9.53 0.41
C LEU A 81 4.23 -9.81 0.56
N ARG A 82 3.83 -10.87 1.28
CA ARG A 82 2.39 -11.08 1.55
C ARG A 82 1.88 -9.91 2.38
N PRO A 83 0.83 -9.20 1.92
CA PRO A 83 0.25 -8.13 2.70
C PRO A 83 -0.24 -8.68 4.04
N ALA A 84 -0.07 -7.90 5.10
CA ALA A 84 -0.61 -8.24 6.41
C ALA A 84 -2.12 -8.48 6.28
N ARG A 85 -2.58 -9.61 6.84
CA ARG A 85 -4.00 -9.94 6.92
C ARG A 85 -4.42 -9.91 8.38
N PRO A 86 -5.15 -8.88 8.82
CA PRO A 86 -5.76 -8.90 10.14
C PRO A 86 -6.66 -10.11 10.28
N ASP A 87 -6.36 -10.95 11.27
CA ASP A 87 -7.21 -12.06 11.66
C ASP A 87 -8.26 -11.56 12.63
N LEU A 88 -9.22 -10.82 12.08
CA LEU A 88 -10.33 -10.28 12.84
C LEU A 88 -11.20 -11.40 13.46
N ALA A 89 -11.15 -12.63 12.93
CA ALA A 89 -11.87 -13.78 13.48
C ALA A 89 -11.24 -14.30 14.80
N ALA A 90 -9.98 -13.97 15.08
CA ALA A 90 -9.34 -14.29 16.35
C ALA A 90 -9.71 -13.31 17.48
N LEU A 91 -10.41 -12.21 17.18
CA LEU A 91 -10.87 -11.25 18.17
C LEU A 91 -12.19 -11.70 18.81
N GLN A 92 -12.42 -11.25 20.05
CA GLN A 92 -13.68 -11.53 20.74
C GLN A 92 -14.76 -10.54 20.29
N PRO A 93 -15.87 -10.98 19.68
CA PRO A 93 -16.97 -10.07 19.36
C PRO A 93 -17.61 -9.54 20.65
N ALA A 94 -17.91 -8.24 20.68
CA ALA A 94 -18.63 -7.65 21.80
C ALA A 94 -20.06 -8.18 21.91
N ASP A 95 -20.70 -8.43 20.76
CA ASP A 95 -21.98 -9.10 20.64
C ASP A 95 -21.79 -10.40 19.84
N PRO A 96 -21.89 -11.59 20.46
CA PRO A 96 -21.72 -12.87 19.78
C PRO A 96 -22.85 -13.19 18.79
N THR A 97 -23.97 -12.45 18.86
CA THR A 97 -25.12 -12.62 17.96
C THR A 97 -25.06 -11.71 16.75
N ALA A 98 -24.23 -10.66 16.79
CA ALA A 98 -24.05 -9.76 15.67
C ALA A 98 -23.31 -10.46 14.52
N PRO A 99 -23.77 -10.31 13.27
CA PRO A 99 -23.04 -10.81 12.12
C PRO A 99 -21.67 -10.13 12.04
N PHE A 100 -20.68 -10.89 11.59
CA PHE A 100 -19.31 -10.39 11.50
C PHE A 100 -19.25 -9.15 10.57
N PRO A 101 -18.75 -7.99 11.04
CA PRO A 101 -19.01 -6.67 10.45
C PRO A 101 -18.55 -6.46 9.01
N CYS A 102 -17.75 -7.38 8.47
CA CYS A 102 -17.14 -7.28 7.15
C CYS A 102 -17.35 -8.52 6.27
N SER A 103 -18.19 -9.46 6.68
CA SER A 103 -18.49 -10.64 5.88
C SER A 103 -19.30 -10.28 4.64
N GLY A 104 -18.82 -10.66 3.45
CA GLY A 104 -19.52 -10.44 2.18
C GLY A 104 -19.37 -9.06 1.55
N GLN A 105 -18.64 -8.15 2.20
CA GLN A 105 -18.38 -6.79 1.70
C GLN A 105 -17.13 -6.77 0.80
N ARG A 106 -17.08 -5.85 -0.18
CA ARG A 106 -15.92 -5.71 -1.08
C ARG A 106 -14.72 -5.09 -0.39
N ARG A 107 -14.98 -4.22 0.57
CA ARG A 107 -13.99 -3.56 1.43
C ARG A 107 -14.47 -3.54 2.87
N CYS A 108 -13.54 -3.39 3.80
CA CYS A 108 -13.83 -3.32 5.23
C CYS A 108 -13.01 -2.20 5.85
N LEU A 109 -13.66 -1.17 6.39
CA LEU A 109 -13.00 -0.16 7.20
C LEU A 109 -12.93 -0.65 8.65
N VAL A 110 -11.72 -0.80 9.16
CA VAL A 110 -11.45 -1.18 10.54
C VAL A 110 -10.75 -0.02 11.25
N VAL A 111 -11.21 0.32 12.45
CA VAL A 111 -10.51 1.29 13.31
C VAL A 111 -10.11 0.64 14.63
N TYR A 112 -8.86 0.80 15.03
CA TYR A 112 -8.37 0.43 16.36
C TYR A 112 -8.44 1.62 17.30
N LEU A 113 -9.02 1.41 18.49
CA LEU A 113 -9.25 2.44 19.50
C LEU A 113 -8.76 1.97 20.87
N ALA A 114 -8.33 2.94 21.68
CA ALA A 114 -8.02 2.72 23.08
C ALA A 114 -8.80 3.73 23.94
N PRO A 115 -9.46 3.31 25.04
CA PRO A 115 -10.23 4.20 25.91
C PRO A 115 -9.43 5.36 26.52
N TRP A 116 -8.17 5.15 26.91
CA TRP A 116 -7.30 6.19 27.45
C TRP A 116 -6.86 7.27 26.44
N ALA A 117 -7.06 7.04 25.13
CA ALA A 117 -6.54 7.93 24.10
C ALA A 117 -7.43 9.18 23.93
N PRO A 118 -6.89 10.41 24.08
CA PRO A 118 -7.68 11.65 23.96
C PRO A 118 -8.34 11.85 22.59
N ALA A 119 -7.81 11.19 21.57
CA ALA A 119 -8.31 11.25 20.20
C ALA A 119 -9.59 10.41 19.99
N THR A 120 -9.89 9.47 20.89
CA THR A 120 -10.94 8.47 20.71
C THR A 120 -12.32 9.12 20.55
N ASP A 121 -12.70 10.09 21.38
CA ASP A 121 -14.02 10.75 21.28
C ASP A 121 -14.26 11.39 19.90
N ARG A 122 -13.23 12.02 19.34
CA ARG A 122 -13.31 12.65 18.02
C ARG A 122 -13.40 11.61 16.92
N THR A 123 -12.65 10.52 17.05
CA THR A 123 -12.73 9.38 16.14
C THR A 123 -14.11 8.74 16.16
N VAL A 124 -14.74 8.61 17.33
CA VAL A 124 -16.12 8.13 17.44
C VAL A 124 -17.09 9.03 16.69
N ALA A 125 -16.90 10.36 16.74
CA ALA A 125 -17.71 11.29 15.95
C ALA A 125 -17.52 11.11 14.43
N VAL A 126 -16.29 10.92 13.96
CA VAL A 126 -16.00 10.58 12.56
C VAL A 126 -16.66 9.26 12.18
N LEU A 127 -16.53 8.23 13.03
CA LEU A 127 -17.10 6.91 12.78
C LEU A 127 -18.64 6.95 12.72
N LYS A 128 -19.30 7.82 13.50
CA LYS A 128 -20.75 8.07 13.39
C LYS A 128 -21.11 8.64 12.02
N GLN A 129 -20.32 9.57 11.51
CA GLN A 129 -20.54 10.13 10.17
C GLN A 129 -20.28 9.10 9.07
N VAL A 130 -19.21 8.30 9.17
CA VAL A 130 -18.95 7.21 8.20
C VAL A 130 -20.07 6.18 8.23
N ALA A 131 -20.52 5.77 9.41
CA ALA A 131 -21.64 4.82 9.55
C ALA A 131 -22.93 5.36 8.93
N ALA A 132 -23.21 6.66 9.06
CA ALA A 132 -24.36 7.28 8.41
C ALA A 132 -24.22 7.33 6.89
N ASP A 133 -23.06 7.75 6.37
CA ASP A 133 -22.80 7.89 4.92
C ASP A 133 -22.79 6.54 4.19
N TRP A 134 -22.49 5.44 4.90
CA TRP A 134 -22.33 4.10 4.32
C TRP A 134 -23.34 3.06 4.83
N ALA A 135 -24.39 3.48 5.55
CA ALA A 135 -25.36 2.57 6.18
C ALA A 135 -25.97 1.53 5.24
N ASP A 136 -26.25 1.92 3.99
CA ASP A 136 -26.89 1.09 2.97
C ASP A 136 -25.89 0.53 1.93
N SER A 137 -24.59 0.68 2.17
CA SER A 137 -23.58 0.24 1.22
C SER A 137 -23.36 -1.26 1.27
N SER A 138 -23.40 -1.90 0.09
CA SER A 138 -22.93 -3.27 -0.11
C SER A 138 -21.45 -3.34 -0.54
N ASP A 139 -20.77 -2.19 -0.58
CA ASP A 139 -19.35 -2.12 -0.95
C ASP A 139 -18.42 -2.05 0.26
N LEU A 140 -18.87 -1.49 1.40
CA LEU A 140 -18.04 -1.23 2.57
C LEU A 140 -18.67 -1.75 3.87
N GLY A 141 -18.00 -2.69 4.52
CA GLY A 141 -18.25 -3.05 5.91
C GLY A 141 -17.50 -2.14 6.88
N LEU A 142 -18.01 -2.00 8.10
CA LEU A 142 -17.44 -1.15 9.14
C LEU A 142 -17.25 -1.94 10.44
N ALA A 143 -16.06 -1.88 11.02
CA ALA A 143 -15.75 -2.52 12.30
C ALA A 143 -14.88 -1.63 13.18
N ALA A 144 -15.02 -1.77 14.49
CA ALA A 144 -14.07 -1.23 15.45
C ALA A 144 -13.38 -2.36 16.21
N VAL A 145 -12.10 -2.17 16.53
CA VAL A 145 -11.34 -3.00 17.46
C VAL A 145 -10.98 -2.14 18.65
N VAL A 146 -11.30 -2.59 19.85
CA VAL A 146 -11.00 -1.88 21.10
C VAL A 146 -10.02 -2.73 21.91
N GLY A 147 -8.92 -2.11 22.33
CA GLY A 147 -7.86 -2.79 23.09
C GLY A 147 -7.00 -1.82 23.91
N ALA A 148 -5.86 -2.31 24.38
CA ALA A 148 -4.85 -1.56 25.13
C ALA A 148 -5.34 -0.91 26.44
N ASP A 149 -6.33 -1.49 27.12
CA ASP A 149 -6.86 -0.96 28.39
C ASP A 149 -7.53 -2.08 29.22
N ASP A 150 -8.05 -1.73 30.40
CA ASP A 150 -8.79 -2.67 31.23
C ASP A 150 -10.16 -3.05 30.60
N PRO A 151 -10.68 -4.28 30.87
CA PRO A 151 -11.93 -4.76 30.27
C PRO A 151 -13.14 -3.84 30.48
N GLU A 152 -13.24 -3.18 31.62
CA GLU A 152 -14.38 -2.33 31.95
C GLU A 152 -14.33 -1.01 31.15
N ALA A 153 -13.14 -0.42 31.01
CA ALA A 153 -12.92 0.74 30.15
C ALA A 153 -13.20 0.43 28.68
N MET A 154 -12.76 -0.74 28.20
CA MET A 154 -13.05 -1.20 26.85
C MET A 154 -14.56 -1.35 26.62
N ASP A 155 -15.28 -1.95 27.56
CA ASP A 155 -16.74 -2.13 27.46
C ASP A 155 -17.51 -0.82 27.44
N ARG A 156 -17.10 0.15 28.26
CA ARG A 156 -17.67 1.50 28.23
C ARG A 156 -17.48 2.15 26.86
N LEU A 157 -16.29 2.05 26.26
CA LEU A 157 -16.05 2.60 24.93
C LEU A 157 -16.89 1.87 23.87
N ILE A 158 -16.89 0.54 23.87
CA ILE A 158 -17.65 -0.30 22.93
C ILE A 158 -19.13 0.08 22.91
N ALA A 159 -19.75 0.32 24.08
CA ALA A 159 -21.15 0.71 24.19
C ALA A 159 -21.49 2.05 23.51
N THR A 160 -20.49 2.88 23.19
CA THR A 160 -20.69 4.18 22.52
C THR A 160 -20.52 4.14 21.00
N LEU A 161 -20.03 3.01 20.47
CA LEU A 161 -19.64 2.90 19.07
C LEU A 161 -20.86 2.72 18.15
N PRO A 162 -20.89 3.39 16.98
CA PRO A 162 -21.99 3.27 16.01
C PRO A 162 -21.85 2.07 15.08
N VAL A 163 -20.84 1.22 15.29
CA VAL A 163 -20.50 0.07 14.43
C VAL A 163 -20.22 -1.15 15.31
N PRO A 164 -20.32 -2.38 14.76
CA PRO A 164 -19.95 -3.57 15.51
C PRO A 164 -18.50 -3.50 15.98
N ALA A 165 -18.28 -3.92 17.22
CA ALA A 165 -16.98 -3.82 17.89
C ALA A 165 -16.45 -5.20 18.28
N LEU A 166 -15.14 -5.32 18.20
CA LEU A 166 -14.36 -6.48 18.59
C LEU A 166 -13.40 -6.06 19.72
N ARG A 167 -13.13 -6.96 20.66
CA ARG A 167 -12.21 -6.74 21.78
C ARG A 167 -10.88 -7.43 21.51
N ASP A 168 -9.79 -6.68 21.68
CA ASP A 168 -8.40 -7.14 21.65
C ASP A 168 -7.88 -7.26 23.08
N ALA A 169 -8.32 -8.29 23.80
CA ALA A 169 -8.15 -8.40 25.25
C ALA A 169 -6.71 -8.61 25.72
N ASP A 170 -5.83 -9.13 24.85
CA ASP A 170 -4.44 -9.48 25.16
C ASP A 170 -3.44 -8.73 24.28
N ASP A 171 -3.89 -7.67 23.61
CA ASP A 171 -3.17 -6.87 22.61
C ASP A 171 -2.54 -7.71 21.48
N ALA A 172 -3.02 -8.94 21.25
CA ALA A 172 -2.47 -9.81 20.21
C ALA A 172 -2.76 -9.27 18.82
N PHE A 173 -3.89 -8.59 18.62
CA PHE A 173 -4.19 -7.93 17.36
C PHE A 173 -3.32 -6.69 17.17
N ALA A 174 -3.23 -5.81 18.17
CA ALA A 174 -2.37 -4.63 18.12
C ALA A 174 -0.91 -4.98 17.79
N ARG A 175 -0.32 -5.98 18.46
CA ARG A 175 1.05 -6.43 18.18
C ARG A 175 1.21 -6.98 16.76
N ARG A 176 0.25 -7.77 16.29
CA ARG A 176 0.30 -8.38 14.95
C ARG A 176 0.15 -7.36 13.84
N MET A 177 -0.66 -6.34 14.08
CA MET A 177 -0.94 -5.24 13.15
C MET A 177 0.04 -4.07 13.29
N ASP A 178 1.03 -4.20 14.19
CA ASP A 178 2.05 -3.17 14.46
C ASP A 178 1.41 -1.81 14.79
N VAL A 179 0.46 -1.82 15.73
CA VAL A 179 -0.26 -0.62 16.17
C VAL A 179 0.63 0.19 17.10
N GLU A 180 1.30 1.20 16.56
CA GLU A 180 2.15 2.11 17.33
C GLU A 180 1.39 3.34 17.85
N THR A 181 0.28 3.71 17.20
CA THR A 181 -0.50 4.91 17.55
C THR A 181 -1.99 4.60 17.56
N VAL A 182 -2.75 5.36 18.36
CA VAL A 182 -4.21 5.24 18.44
C VAL A 182 -4.86 6.61 18.24
N PRO A 183 -5.94 6.69 17.43
CA PRO A 183 -6.56 5.62 16.63
C PRO A 183 -5.64 5.17 15.47
N THR A 184 -5.86 3.97 14.95
CA THR A 184 -5.30 3.53 13.65
C THR A 184 -6.42 3.00 12.77
N TRP A 185 -6.39 3.33 11.49
CA TRP A 185 -7.42 2.97 10.52
C TRP A 185 -6.84 2.08 9.42
N TRP A 186 -7.60 1.09 8.99
CA TRP A 186 -7.28 0.28 7.81
C TRP A 186 -8.49 0.13 6.91
N VAL A 187 -8.25 0.16 5.61
CA VAL A 187 -9.18 -0.41 4.64
C VAL A 187 -8.64 -1.77 4.20
N LEU A 188 -9.44 -2.80 4.42
CA LEU A 188 -9.15 -4.16 3.97
C LEU A 188 -9.88 -4.44 2.67
N ASP A 189 -9.28 -5.23 1.79
CA ASP A 189 -9.93 -5.77 0.61
C ASP A 189 -10.84 -6.97 0.94
N ALA A 190 -11.52 -7.52 -0.08
CA ALA A 190 -12.39 -8.69 0.07
C ALA A 190 -11.66 -9.97 0.54
N ALA A 191 -10.32 -10.02 0.42
CA ALA A 191 -9.50 -11.12 0.91
C ALA A 191 -8.99 -10.86 2.35
N GLY A 192 -9.37 -9.74 2.96
CA GLY A 192 -8.93 -9.31 4.28
C GLY A 192 -7.48 -8.81 4.30
N ALA A 193 -6.88 -8.46 3.16
CA ALA A 193 -5.56 -7.84 3.11
C ALA A 193 -5.67 -6.33 3.29
N VAL A 194 -4.70 -5.72 3.99
CA VAL A 194 -4.64 -4.26 4.13
C VAL A 194 -4.35 -3.62 2.78
N ALA A 195 -5.31 -2.82 2.28
CA ALA A 195 -5.17 -2.00 1.10
C ALA A 195 -4.64 -0.60 1.46
N GLU A 196 -5.21 0.01 2.50
CA GLU A 196 -4.82 1.34 2.98
C GLU A 196 -4.66 1.34 4.51
N ARG A 197 -3.75 2.18 5.01
CA ARG A 197 -3.50 2.39 6.45
C ARG A 197 -3.32 3.87 6.76
N VAL A 198 -3.98 4.35 7.80
CA VAL A 198 -3.79 5.70 8.33
C VAL A 198 -3.60 5.63 9.84
N ASP A 199 -2.40 5.96 10.30
CA ASP A 199 -2.04 6.03 11.71
C ASP A 199 -2.41 7.39 12.32
N GLY A 200 -2.79 7.35 13.59
CA GLY A 200 -3.12 8.52 14.39
C GLY A 200 -4.47 9.16 14.06
N THR A 201 -4.78 10.20 14.83
CA THR A 201 -5.94 11.06 14.56
C THR A 201 -5.54 12.29 13.77
N TYR A 202 -6.57 12.96 13.28
CA TYR A 202 -6.58 14.33 12.83
C TYR A 202 -6.32 14.60 11.36
N LEU A 203 -7.40 14.41 10.61
CA LEU A 203 -7.60 15.01 9.30
C LEU A 203 -9.07 15.46 9.20
N PRO A 204 -9.38 16.57 8.51
CA PRO A 204 -10.76 16.88 8.15
C PRO A 204 -11.40 15.64 7.50
N TYR A 205 -12.67 15.37 7.83
CA TYR A 205 -13.39 14.16 7.41
C TYR A 205 -13.14 13.80 5.93
N GLU A 206 -13.28 14.78 5.04
CA GLU A 206 -13.06 14.63 3.60
C GLU A 206 -11.67 14.08 3.25
N TYR A 207 -10.64 14.73 3.78
CA TYR A 207 -9.25 14.32 3.53
C TYR A 207 -8.93 12.99 4.21
N HIS A 208 -9.60 12.67 5.33
CA HIS A 208 -9.46 11.36 5.97
C HIS A 208 -10.02 10.25 5.08
N MET A 209 -11.21 10.45 4.48
CA MET A 209 -11.82 9.48 3.57
C MET A 209 -11.03 9.32 2.26
N GLU A 210 -10.50 10.42 1.71
CA GLU A 210 -9.63 10.39 0.53
C GLU A 210 -8.36 9.55 0.78
N ARG A 211 -7.70 9.74 1.94
CA ARG A 211 -6.53 8.94 2.31
C ARG A 211 -6.82 7.46 2.52
N LEU A 212 -8.06 7.11 2.84
CA LEU A 212 -8.52 5.73 2.96
C LEU A 212 -9.01 5.17 1.61
N GLY A 213 -8.96 5.95 0.52
CA GLY A 213 -9.46 5.53 -0.80
C GLY A 213 -10.97 5.32 -0.84
N LEU A 214 -11.72 6.00 0.04
CA LEU A 214 -13.18 5.90 0.17
C LEU A 214 -13.92 7.05 -0.50
N ARG A 215 -13.19 8.01 -1.12
CA ARG A 215 -13.74 9.09 -1.95
C ARG A 215 -12.84 9.33 -3.16
#